data_AF-A0A2G2Z2E7-F1
#
_entry.id   AF-A0A2G2Z2E7-F1
#
_cell.length_a   1.000
_cell.length_b   1.000
_cell.length_c   1.000
_cell.angle_alpha   90.00
_cell.angle_beta   90.00
_cell.angle_gamma   90.00
#
_symmetry.space_group_name_H-M   'P 1'
#
loop_
_entity.id
_entity.type
_entity.pdbx_description
1 polymer ?
#
loop_
_entity_poly.entity_id
_entity_poly.type
_entity_poly.pdbx_seq_one_letter_code
_entity_poly.pdbx_strand_id
1 'polypeptide(L)'
;KPFCSPSQRLLSLSTKTLPKPYNHHRTLTTCTSKNPLTDVIYSGQTDLDGHSFGSYFDADDKPREECGVVGIGIVCVNDNVHKSITGVGLVSDVFSESKLDQLPGDLAIGHGRYSTAGASMLKNVQPFVASYRFGSVGVAHNGNLVNYKQLRGELEENGSIFNTSSDTEVVLHLIAISKARPFLLRIVEACEKIEGAYSMVFGTEDKLVAVRDPYGFRPLVMGRRSNGAIVFASETCALDLIEANYEREVLPGEVVVVDKGVQSICLMPHPERSEWCGIAVI
;
A
#
# COMPACT_ATOMS: atom_id res chain seq x y z
N LYS A 1 51.60 -23.45 4.70
CA LYS A 1 52.85 -23.39 5.52
C LYS A 1 53.67 -22.24 4.96
N PRO A 2 54.12 -21.27 5.78
CA PRO A 2 54.91 -21.54 6.99
C PRO A 2 54.19 -21.23 8.30
N PHE A 3 54.71 -21.86 9.34
CA PHE A 3 54.40 -21.70 10.75
C PHE A 3 55.26 -20.56 11.33
N CYS A 4 54.70 -19.77 12.25
CA CYS A 4 55.44 -19.27 13.41
C CYS A 4 54.44 -18.86 14.52
N SER A 5 54.49 -19.57 15.64
CA SER A 5 54.05 -19.15 16.98
C SER A 5 55.33 -18.98 17.83
N PRO A 6 55.34 -18.65 19.15
CA PRO A 6 54.24 -18.38 20.10
C PRO A 6 54.49 -17.16 21.03
N SER A 7 53.47 -16.70 21.78
CA SER A 7 53.64 -16.33 23.20
C SER A 7 52.31 -16.06 23.88
N GLN A 8 52.11 -16.79 24.98
CA GLN A 8 51.02 -16.78 25.94
C GLN A 8 50.78 -15.43 26.62
N ARG A 9 49.51 -15.13 26.93
CA ARG A 9 49.12 -14.53 28.22
C ARG A 9 47.78 -15.12 28.67
N LEU A 10 47.86 -15.94 29.72
CA LEU A 10 46.75 -16.25 30.62
C LEU A 10 46.34 -14.98 31.39
N LEU A 11 45.05 -14.89 31.72
CA LEU A 11 44.38 -14.26 32.88
C LEU A 11 42.94 -14.00 32.41
N SER A 12 41.83 -14.37 33.05
CA SER A 12 41.51 -15.07 34.29
C SER A 12 40.00 -15.33 34.23
N LEU A 13 39.55 -16.53 34.57
CA LEU A 13 38.13 -16.85 34.72
C LEU A 13 37.53 -15.99 35.84
N SER A 14 36.57 -15.12 35.50
CA SER A 14 35.64 -14.53 36.46
C SER A 14 34.29 -15.19 36.27
N THR A 15 33.93 -16.03 37.23
CA THR A 15 32.60 -16.57 37.44
C THR A 15 31.60 -15.43 37.62
N LYS A 16 30.79 -15.16 36.61
CA LYS A 16 29.53 -14.42 36.78
C LYS A 16 28.37 -15.40 36.76
N THR A 17 27.79 -15.53 37.94
CA THR A 17 26.56 -16.21 38.29
C THR A 17 25.41 -15.86 37.33
N LEU A 18 24.72 -16.89 36.85
CA LEU A 18 23.44 -16.80 36.14
C LEU A 18 22.39 -16.13 37.06
N PRO A 19 21.66 -15.09 36.60
CA PRO A 19 20.48 -14.65 37.31
C PRO A 19 19.31 -15.62 37.08
N LYS A 20 18.59 -15.94 38.16
CA LYS A 20 17.33 -16.71 38.17
C LYS A 20 16.25 -16.03 37.30
N PRO A 21 15.31 -16.77 36.71
CA PRO A 21 14.26 -16.20 35.88
C PRO A 21 13.30 -15.35 36.74
N TYR A 22 13.16 -14.08 36.38
CA TYR A 22 12.13 -13.20 36.90
C TYR A 22 10.81 -13.52 36.19
N ASN A 23 9.83 -14.06 36.93
CA ASN A 23 8.46 -14.20 36.47
C ASN A 23 7.81 -12.80 36.42
N HIS A 24 7.70 -12.22 35.22
CA HIS A 24 6.69 -11.21 34.95
C HIS A 24 5.45 -11.91 34.38
N HIS A 25 4.42 -12.03 35.21
CA HIS A 25 3.05 -12.10 34.71
C HIS A 25 2.79 -10.81 33.93
N ARG A 26 2.92 -10.86 32.61
CA ARG A 26 2.47 -9.79 31.72
C ARG A 26 1.03 -10.13 31.32
N THR A 27 0.09 -9.51 32.00
CA THR A 27 -1.31 -9.46 31.57
C THR A 27 -1.32 -8.95 30.13
N LEU A 28 -1.80 -9.77 29.19
CA LEU A 28 -2.02 -9.40 27.80
C LEU A 28 -3.11 -8.31 27.76
N THR A 29 -2.70 -7.05 27.77
CA THR A 29 -3.58 -5.94 27.39
C THR A 29 -3.62 -5.92 25.88
N THR A 30 -4.67 -6.50 25.30
CA THR A 30 -5.00 -6.39 23.89
C THR A 30 -5.33 -4.93 23.58
N CYS A 31 -4.40 -4.21 22.96
CA CYS A 31 -4.71 -2.96 22.28
C CYS A 31 -5.44 -3.31 20.98
N THR A 32 -6.74 -3.07 20.95
CA THR A 32 -7.58 -3.18 19.75
C THR A 32 -7.22 -2.05 18.78
N SER A 33 -6.28 -2.29 17.87
CA SER A 33 -6.15 -1.48 16.65
C SER A 33 -7.24 -1.94 15.67
N LYS A 34 -8.32 -1.16 15.57
CA LYS A 34 -9.39 -1.39 14.60
C LYS A 34 -8.88 -1.01 13.21
N ASN A 35 -8.35 -1.99 12.46
CA ASN A 35 -8.08 -1.85 11.03
C ASN A 35 -9.38 -2.18 10.28
N PRO A 36 -9.92 -1.29 9.42
CA PRO A 36 -11.24 -1.43 8.81
C PRO A 36 -11.35 -2.55 7.75
N LEU A 37 -10.31 -3.35 7.55
CA LEU A 37 -10.38 -4.56 6.72
C LEU A 37 -11.00 -5.76 7.46
N THR A 38 -11.21 -5.69 8.79
CA THR A 38 -11.74 -6.82 9.58
C THR A 38 -13.25 -7.00 9.54
N ASP A 39 -14.03 -6.09 8.95
CA ASP A 39 -15.50 -6.20 8.96
C ASP A 39 -16.03 -6.84 7.67
N VAL A 40 -15.68 -8.10 7.46
CA VAL A 40 -16.47 -9.03 6.62
C VAL A 40 -17.05 -10.08 7.57
N ILE A 41 -18.21 -9.75 8.13
CA ILE A 41 -18.95 -10.62 9.04
C ILE A 41 -19.48 -11.83 8.26
N TYR A 42 -19.05 -13.01 8.67
CA TYR A 42 -19.66 -14.30 8.33
C TYR A 42 -21.10 -14.30 8.86
N SER A 43 -22.10 -14.39 7.98
CA SER A 43 -23.49 -14.55 8.39
C SER A 43 -23.71 -15.98 8.90
N GLY A 44 -24.07 -16.11 10.17
CA GLY A 44 -24.51 -17.41 10.68
C GLY A 44 -24.38 -17.63 12.18
N GLN A 45 -24.97 -16.78 13.03
CA GLN A 45 -25.51 -17.26 14.30
C GLN A 45 -26.54 -16.29 14.89
N THR A 46 -27.78 -16.76 14.96
CA THR A 46 -28.84 -16.20 15.80
C THR A 46 -28.66 -16.70 17.23
N ASP A 47 -28.67 -15.79 18.20
CA ASP A 47 -29.11 -16.03 19.57
C ASP A 47 -29.84 -14.74 20.01
N LEU A 48 -31.16 -14.77 20.20
CA LEU A 48 -31.83 -15.08 21.47
C LEU A 48 -31.31 -14.19 22.61
N ASP A 49 -31.84 -12.97 22.69
CA ASP A 49 -32.36 -12.39 23.93
C ASP A 49 -33.05 -11.05 23.62
N GLY A 50 -34.38 -11.07 23.69
CA GLY A 50 -35.22 -9.89 23.48
C GLY A 50 -35.11 -8.93 24.65
N HIS A 51 -34.47 -7.77 24.42
CA HIS A 51 -34.64 -6.60 25.27
C HIS A 51 -34.70 -5.31 24.43
N SER A 52 -35.89 -4.72 24.40
CA SER A 52 -36.16 -3.39 23.89
C SER A 52 -35.62 -2.35 24.88
N PHE A 53 -34.79 -1.40 24.41
CA PHE A 53 -34.51 -0.20 25.20
C PHE A 53 -34.41 1.06 24.33
N GLY A 54 -35.48 1.86 24.40
CA GLY A 54 -35.42 3.28 24.72
C GLY A 54 -34.60 4.20 23.82
N SER A 55 -35.33 4.89 22.95
CA SER A 55 -34.96 6.16 22.32
C SER A 55 -34.40 7.20 23.31
N TYR A 56 -33.20 7.71 23.02
CA TYR A 56 -32.80 9.05 23.42
C TYR A 56 -32.15 9.73 22.20
N PHE A 57 -32.92 10.60 21.57
CA PHE A 57 -32.44 11.55 20.58
C PHE A 57 -31.72 12.67 21.33
N ASP A 58 -30.39 12.70 21.28
CA ASP A 58 -29.63 13.93 21.49
C ASP A 58 -29.08 14.38 20.14
N ALA A 59 -29.71 15.43 19.63
CA ALA A 59 -29.33 16.13 18.42
C ALA A 59 -28.16 17.07 18.74
N ASP A 60 -26.93 16.55 18.72
CA ASP A 60 -25.71 17.36 18.60
C ASP A 60 -24.53 16.52 18.06
N ASP A 61 -24.79 15.63 17.10
CA ASP A 61 -23.74 14.84 16.43
C ASP A 61 -23.09 15.72 15.36
N LYS A 62 -22.20 16.61 15.80
CA LYS A 62 -21.15 17.19 14.96
C LYS A 62 -20.45 16.00 14.28
N PRO A 63 -20.30 15.96 12.94
CA PRO A 63 -19.82 14.75 12.26
C PRO A 63 -18.50 14.35 12.88
N ARG A 64 -18.47 13.12 13.40
CA ARG A 64 -17.33 12.55 14.09
C ARG A 64 -16.18 12.46 13.08
N GLU A 65 -15.30 13.45 13.11
CA GLU A 65 -13.95 13.33 12.57
C GLU A 65 -13.16 12.37 13.48
N GLU A 66 -13.59 11.10 13.51
CA GLU A 66 -12.77 10.02 14.03
C GLU A 66 -11.60 9.84 13.07
N CYS A 67 -10.36 9.83 13.59
CA CYS A 67 -9.15 9.57 12.82
C CYS A 67 -9.34 8.30 11.98
N GLY A 68 -9.63 8.43 10.68
CA GLY A 68 -10.15 7.31 9.91
C GLY A 68 -10.27 7.63 8.44
N VAL A 69 -10.19 6.59 7.60
CA VAL A 69 -10.16 6.63 6.14
C VAL A 69 -11.17 7.63 5.56
N VAL A 70 -10.69 8.57 4.76
CA VAL A 70 -11.49 9.60 4.06
C VAL A 70 -12.05 9.08 2.74
N GLY A 71 -11.49 8.01 2.20
CA GLY A 71 -12.12 7.35 1.07
C GLY A 71 -11.42 6.06 0.70
N ILE A 72 -12.15 5.20 0.02
CA ILE A 72 -11.67 3.90 -0.40
C ILE A 72 -12.09 3.63 -1.84
N GLY A 73 -11.25 2.92 -2.56
CA GLY A 73 -11.53 2.51 -3.92
C GLY A 73 -10.94 1.15 -4.27
N ILE A 74 -11.57 0.51 -5.25
CA ILE A 74 -11.08 -0.70 -5.90
C ILE A 74 -11.17 -0.49 -7.40
N VAL A 75 -10.12 -0.88 -8.10
CA VAL A 75 -10.11 -1.04 -9.55
C VAL A 75 -9.85 -2.51 -9.86
N CYS A 76 -10.76 -3.13 -10.61
CA CYS A 76 -10.59 -4.47 -11.15
C CYS A 76 -10.41 -4.41 -12.66
N VAL A 77 -9.65 -5.36 -13.21
CA VAL A 77 -9.43 -5.51 -14.64
C VAL A 77 -10.11 -6.79 -15.11
N ASN A 78 -11.07 -6.64 -16.00
CA ASN A 78 -11.78 -7.75 -16.62
C ASN A 78 -11.90 -7.50 -18.12
N ASP A 79 -11.55 -8.49 -18.94
CA ASP A 79 -11.57 -8.40 -20.40
C ASP A 79 -10.81 -7.17 -20.95
N ASN A 80 -9.66 -6.85 -20.35
CA ASN A 80 -8.86 -5.66 -20.67
C ASN A 80 -9.55 -4.31 -20.38
N VAL A 81 -10.61 -4.30 -19.57
CA VAL A 81 -11.33 -3.10 -19.16
C VAL A 81 -11.18 -2.88 -17.66
N HIS A 82 -10.71 -1.70 -17.27
CA HIS A 82 -10.66 -1.25 -15.89
C HIS A 82 -12.04 -0.81 -15.42
N LYS A 83 -12.58 -1.49 -14.41
CA LYS A 83 -13.78 -1.07 -13.69
C LYS A 83 -13.38 -0.53 -12.33
N SER A 84 -13.83 0.68 -12.02
CA SER A 84 -13.48 1.38 -10.78
C SER A 84 -14.73 1.70 -9.97
N ILE A 85 -14.67 1.45 -8.67
CA ILE A 85 -15.64 1.97 -7.70
C ILE A 85 -14.83 2.65 -6.59
N THR A 86 -15.10 3.94 -6.38
CA THR A 86 -14.46 4.77 -5.36
C THR A 86 -15.53 5.52 -4.57
N GLY A 87 -15.32 5.69 -3.26
CA GLY A 87 -16.24 6.43 -2.40
C GLY A 87 -15.55 7.06 -1.20
N VAL A 88 -16.24 8.01 -0.57
CA VAL A 88 -15.83 8.63 0.70
C VAL A 88 -16.46 7.83 1.83
N GLY A 89 -15.70 7.55 2.89
CA GLY A 89 -16.14 6.76 4.04
C GLY A 89 -15.34 5.47 4.24
N LEU A 90 -15.86 4.60 5.12
CA LEU A 90 -15.27 3.31 5.44
C LEU A 90 -15.52 2.29 4.33
N VAL A 91 -14.81 1.15 4.40
CA VAL A 91 -14.97 0.02 3.46
C VAL A 91 -16.44 -0.40 3.35
N SER A 92 -17.11 -0.56 4.50
CA SER A 92 -18.51 -0.97 4.60
C SER A 92 -19.51 0.04 4.02
N ASP A 93 -19.15 1.33 3.99
CA ASP A 93 -20.02 2.39 3.46
C ASP A 93 -19.95 2.43 1.93
N VAL A 94 -18.76 2.18 1.39
CA VAL A 94 -18.50 2.28 -0.05
C VAL A 94 -18.86 0.99 -0.76
N PHE A 95 -18.56 -0.17 -0.19
CA PHE A 95 -18.74 -1.47 -0.84
C PHE A 95 -19.88 -2.27 -0.23
N SER A 96 -20.95 -2.45 -1.01
CA SER A 96 -21.98 -3.47 -0.79
C SER A 96 -21.71 -4.68 -1.68
N GLU A 97 -22.31 -5.83 -1.35
CA GLU A 97 -22.22 -7.05 -2.17
C GLU A 97 -22.55 -6.78 -3.65
N SER A 98 -23.65 -6.06 -3.90
CA SER A 98 -24.05 -5.64 -5.26
C SER A 98 -23.01 -4.77 -5.99
N LYS A 99 -22.21 -3.97 -5.27
CA LYS A 99 -21.11 -3.20 -5.88
C LYS A 99 -19.89 -4.08 -6.15
N LEU A 100 -19.60 -5.03 -5.26
CA LEU A 100 -18.51 -5.98 -5.44
C LEU A 100 -18.78 -6.91 -6.64
N ASP A 101 -20.03 -7.31 -6.86
CA ASP A 101 -20.45 -8.09 -8.05
C ASP A 101 -20.18 -7.34 -9.37
N GLN A 102 -20.08 -6.01 -9.34
CA GLN A 102 -19.78 -5.18 -10.51
C GLN A 102 -18.27 -5.07 -10.79
N LEU A 103 -17.42 -5.64 -9.93
CA LEU A 103 -15.96 -5.61 -10.02
C LEU A 103 -15.37 -7.01 -10.31
N PRO A 104 -15.79 -7.70 -11.38
CA PRO A 104 -15.13 -8.95 -11.78
C PRO A 104 -13.70 -8.66 -12.26
N GLY A 105 -12.85 -9.69 -12.22
CA GLY A 105 -11.50 -9.64 -12.77
C GLY A 105 -10.49 -10.46 -11.97
N ASP A 106 -9.42 -10.87 -12.63
CA ASP A 106 -8.31 -11.63 -12.01
C ASP A 106 -7.21 -10.71 -11.46
N LEU A 107 -7.25 -9.42 -11.80
CA LEU A 107 -6.36 -8.39 -11.30
C LEU A 107 -7.18 -7.29 -10.64
N ALA A 108 -6.81 -6.93 -9.42
CA ALA A 108 -7.39 -5.81 -8.70
C ALA A 108 -6.31 -5.00 -7.97
N ILE A 109 -6.53 -3.70 -7.86
CA ILE A 109 -5.80 -2.80 -6.98
C ILE A 109 -6.79 -2.07 -6.07
N GLY A 110 -6.44 -1.95 -4.79
CA GLY A 110 -7.23 -1.24 -3.79
C GLY A 110 -6.44 -0.04 -3.24
N HIS A 111 -7.17 0.91 -2.66
CA HIS A 111 -6.53 1.99 -1.91
C HIS A 111 -7.43 2.51 -0.78
N GLY A 112 -6.94 2.45 0.45
CA GLY A 112 -7.50 3.17 1.60
C GLY A 112 -6.85 4.54 1.79
N ARG A 113 -7.56 5.64 1.50
CA ARG A 113 -7.06 7.02 1.68
C ARG A 113 -7.31 7.53 3.08
N TYR A 114 -6.25 7.94 3.77
CA TYR A 114 -6.34 8.77 4.98
C TYR A 114 -6.29 10.26 4.61
N SER A 115 -6.87 11.13 5.43
CA SER A 115 -6.83 12.58 5.22
C SER A 115 -5.38 13.07 5.28
N THR A 116 -4.75 13.25 4.12
CA THR A 116 -3.48 13.97 3.99
C THR A 116 -3.74 15.36 3.42
N ALA A 117 -2.75 16.25 3.49
CA ALA A 117 -2.86 17.61 2.98
C ALA A 117 -3.45 17.64 1.55
N GLY A 118 -4.64 18.21 1.42
CA GLY A 118 -5.43 18.22 0.18
C GLY A 118 -6.92 18.19 0.51
N ALA A 119 -7.76 18.72 -0.38
CA ALA A 119 -9.19 18.75 -0.13
C ALA A 119 -9.79 17.33 -0.03
N SER A 120 -10.71 17.13 0.90
CA SER A 120 -11.50 15.90 1.08
C SER A 120 -12.60 15.77 0.00
N MET A 121 -12.19 15.83 -1.27
CA MET A 121 -13.10 15.66 -2.40
C MET A 121 -13.04 14.22 -2.91
N LEU A 122 -14.20 13.70 -3.34
CA LEU A 122 -14.33 12.38 -3.98
C LEU A 122 -13.33 12.18 -5.13
N LYS A 123 -13.06 13.25 -5.89
CA LYS A 123 -12.09 13.22 -7.01
C LYS A 123 -10.65 12.88 -6.61
N ASN A 124 -10.32 13.00 -5.32
CA ASN A 124 -8.99 12.66 -4.79
C ASN A 124 -8.96 11.24 -4.20
N VAL A 125 -10.05 10.47 -4.29
CA VAL A 125 -10.10 9.07 -3.84
C VAL A 125 -9.46 8.19 -4.92
N GLN A 126 -8.45 7.45 -4.49
CA GLN A 126 -7.72 6.48 -5.30
C GLN A 126 -8.38 5.10 -5.21
N PRO A 127 -8.08 4.14 -6.12
CA PRO A 127 -7.10 4.22 -7.21
C PRO A 127 -7.52 5.13 -8.37
N PHE A 128 -6.56 5.76 -9.03
CA PHE A 128 -6.81 6.53 -10.26
C PHE A 128 -6.68 5.64 -11.48
N VAL A 129 -7.58 5.81 -12.44
CA VAL A 129 -7.54 5.12 -13.74
C VAL A 129 -7.42 6.17 -14.83
N ALA A 130 -6.45 5.99 -15.71
CA ALA A 130 -6.31 6.82 -16.91
C ALA A 130 -6.09 5.96 -18.14
N SER A 131 -6.75 6.35 -19.23
CA SER A 131 -6.50 5.82 -20.56
C SER A 131 -5.54 6.74 -21.31
N TYR A 132 -4.58 6.15 -22.00
CA TYR A 132 -3.58 6.85 -22.78
C TYR A 132 -3.21 6.03 -24.03
N ARG A 133 -2.24 6.51 -24.82
CA ARG A 133 -1.90 5.91 -26.13
C ARG A 133 -1.48 4.42 -26.10
N PHE A 134 -1.26 3.82 -24.94
CA PHE A 134 -0.85 2.43 -24.80
C PHE A 134 -1.80 1.57 -23.97
N GLY A 135 -3.03 2.02 -23.79
CA GLY A 135 -4.04 1.30 -23.04
C GLY A 135 -4.50 2.07 -21.81
N SER A 136 -4.92 1.35 -20.79
CA SER A 136 -5.40 1.88 -19.52
C SER A 136 -4.52 1.42 -18.38
N VAL A 137 -4.29 2.33 -17.43
CA VAL A 137 -3.50 2.05 -16.24
C VAL A 137 -4.26 2.54 -15.02
N GLY A 138 -4.43 1.65 -14.05
CA GLY A 138 -4.83 1.96 -12.69
C GLY A 138 -3.58 2.17 -11.82
N VAL A 139 -3.63 3.11 -10.89
CA VAL A 139 -2.56 3.32 -9.91
C VAL A 139 -3.14 3.60 -8.52
N ALA A 140 -2.55 2.97 -7.51
CA ALA A 140 -2.72 3.30 -6.11
C ALA A 140 -1.36 3.70 -5.53
N HIS A 141 -1.31 4.81 -4.82
CA HIS A 141 -0.09 5.43 -4.33
C HIS A 141 -0.25 5.83 -2.86
N ASN A 142 0.66 5.31 -2.04
CA ASN A 142 0.86 5.71 -0.66
C ASN A 142 2.18 6.47 -0.58
N GLY A 143 2.14 7.77 -0.31
CA GLY A 143 3.32 8.61 -0.36
C GLY A 143 3.03 10.09 -0.47
N ASN A 144 4.09 10.87 -0.61
CA ASN A 144 4.03 12.29 -0.91
C ASN A 144 5.23 12.69 -1.78
N LEU A 145 4.96 13.39 -2.88
CA LEU A 145 5.99 13.87 -3.80
C LEU A 145 6.42 15.29 -3.41
N VAL A 146 7.69 15.44 -3.03
CA VAL A 146 8.27 16.71 -2.58
C VAL A 146 8.31 17.72 -3.73
N ASN A 147 8.65 17.27 -4.93
CA ASN A 147 8.73 18.10 -6.13
C ASN A 147 7.41 18.17 -6.91
N TYR A 148 6.26 17.81 -6.31
CA TYR A 148 4.92 17.84 -6.93
C TYR A 148 4.61 19.16 -7.65
N LYS A 149 4.79 20.30 -6.98
CA LYS A 149 4.44 21.62 -7.54
C LYS A 149 5.25 21.94 -8.79
N GLN A 150 6.54 21.58 -8.78
CA GLN A 150 7.43 21.77 -9.92
C GLN A 150 6.98 20.90 -11.09
N LEU A 151 6.85 19.59 -10.86
CA LEU A 151 6.45 18.64 -11.90
C LEU A 151 5.09 18.98 -12.51
N ARG A 152 4.13 19.38 -11.68
CA ARG A 152 2.82 19.84 -12.13
C ARG A 152 2.92 21.09 -13.00
N GLY A 153 3.70 22.09 -12.58
CA GLY A 153 3.91 23.31 -13.36
C GLY A 153 4.51 23.02 -14.73
N GLU A 154 5.55 22.20 -14.79
CA GLU A 154 6.18 21.77 -16.06
C GLU A 154 5.18 21.05 -16.97
N LEU A 155 4.32 20.20 -16.42
CA LEU A 155 3.29 19.48 -17.18
C LEU A 155 2.19 20.42 -17.69
N GLU A 156 1.73 21.37 -16.88
CA GLU A 156 0.74 22.39 -17.25
C GLU A 156 1.27 23.34 -18.33
N GLU A 157 2.54 23.76 -18.25
CA GLU A 157 3.21 24.56 -19.29
C GLU A 157 3.28 23.83 -20.64
N ASN A 158 3.37 22.50 -20.61
CA ASN A 158 3.33 21.65 -21.81
C ASN A 158 1.91 21.24 -22.23
N GLY A 159 0.86 21.83 -21.63
CA GLY A 159 -0.53 21.66 -22.02
C GLY A 159 -1.28 20.51 -21.33
N SER A 160 -0.74 19.95 -20.25
CA SER A 160 -1.46 18.96 -19.44
C SER A 160 -2.59 19.61 -18.64
N ILE A 161 -3.73 18.93 -18.55
CA ILE A 161 -4.86 19.33 -17.73
C ILE A 161 -4.97 18.38 -16.55
N PHE A 162 -5.13 18.90 -15.34
CA PHE A 162 -5.28 18.13 -14.11
C PHE A 162 -6.69 18.26 -13.56
N ASN A 163 -7.32 17.14 -13.25
CA ASN A 163 -8.66 17.09 -12.64
C ASN A 163 -8.60 17.16 -11.11
N THR A 164 -7.49 16.67 -10.55
CA THR A 164 -7.28 16.49 -9.12
C THR A 164 -6.12 17.35 -8.64
N SER A 165 -5.93 17.38 -7.32
CA SER A 165 -4.75 17.96 -6.69
C SER A 165 -3.83 16.89 -6.11
N SER A 166 -3.95 15.66 -6.60
CA SER A 166 -3.23 14.50 -6.07
C SER A 166 -1.94 14.26 -6.85
N ASP A 167 -0.89 14.00 -6.09
CA ASP A 167 0.41 13.53 -6.57
C ASP A 167 0.30 12.37 -7.56
N THR A 168 -0.66 11.47 -7.36
CA THR A 168 -0.89 10.29 -8.18
C THR A 168 -1.20 10.65 -9.65
N GLU A 169 -1.89 11.77 -9.88
CA GLU A 169 -2.18 12.23 -11.25
C GLU A 169 -0.91 12.70 -11.97
N VAL A 170 0.03 13.33 -11.26
CA VAL A 170 1.34 13.70 -11.83
C VAL A 170 2.09 12.47 -12.30
N VAL A 171 2.08 11.38 -11.53
CA VAL A 171 2.71 10.10 -11.92
C VAL A 171 2.10 9.58 -13.23
N LEU A 172 0.78 9.61 -13.37
CA LEU A 172 0.09 9.18 -14.59
C LEU A 172 0.47 10.05 -15.80
N HIS A 173 0.55 11.36 -15.64
CA HIS A 173 1.00 12.26 -16.71
C HIS A 173 2.44 11.98 -17.12
N LEU A 174 3.36 11.77 -16.17
CA LEU A 174 4.76 11.42 -16.47
C LEU A 174 4.88 10.12 -17.28
N ILE A 175 4.11 9.10 -16.91
CA ILE A 175 4.03 7.82 -17.65
C ILE A 175 3.46 8.04 -19.06
N ALA A 176 2.43 8.87 -19.19
CA ALA A 176 1.76 9.12 -20.46
C ALA A 176 2.67 9.84 -21.49
N ILE A 177 3.48 10.81 -21.04
CA ILE A 177 4.40 11.57 -21.91
C ILE A 177 5.69 10.81 -22.24
N SER A 178 6.11 9.87 -21.38
CA SER A 178 7.30 9.02 -21.61
C SER A 178 7.24 8.38 -23.00
N LYS A 179 8.38 8.12 -23.63
CA LYS A 179 8.46 7.40 -24.92
C LYS A 179 9.01 5.98 -24.79
N ALA A 180 9.62 5.64 -23.65
CA ALA A 180 10.26 4.37 -23.35
C ALA A 180 9.39 3.12 -23.58
N ARG A 181 10.01 2.00 -23.94
CA ARG A 181 9.35 0.70 -24.13
C ARG A 181 10.20 -0.42 -23.55
N PRO A 182 9.62 -1.41 -22.85
CA PRO A 182 8.19 -1.66 -22.58
C PRO A 182 7.56 -0.72 -21.52
N PHE A 183 6.29 -0.93 -21.14
CA PHE A 183 5.56 -0.12 -20.13
C PHE A 183 6.36 0.11 -18.85
N LEU A 184 7.05 -0.93 -18.41
CA LEU A 184 7.94 -0.89 -17.25
C LEU A 184 8.95 0.25 -17.30
N LEU A 185 9.60 0.50 -18.45
CA LEU A 185 10.57 1.59 -18.57
C LEU A 185 9.92 2.97 -18.46
N ARG A 186 8.61 3.09 -18.69
CA ARG A 186 7.86 4.34 -18.50
C ARG A 186 7.67 4.65 -17.03
N ILE A 187 7.40 3.61 -16.24
CA ILE A 187 7.37 3.71 -14.77
C ILE A 187 8.75 4.11 -14.27
N VAL A 188 9.81 3.47 -14.77
CA VAL A 188 11.20 3.83 -14.42
C VAL A 188 11.49 5.30 -14.72
N GLU A 189 11.24 5.77 -15.96
CA GLU A 189 11.44 7.18 -16.33
C GLU A 189 10.60 8.16 -15.50
N ALA A 190 9.39 7.76 -15.08
CA ALA A 190 8.57 8.57 -14.20
C ALA A 190 9.19 8.63 -12.78
N CYS A 191 9.58 7.49 -12.22
CA CYS A 191 10.19 7.38 -10.90
C CYS A 191 11.55 8.11 -10.80
N GLU A 192 12.32 8.19 -11.89
CA GLU A 192 13.57 8.96 -11.96
C GLU A 192 13.36 10.48 -11.82
N LYS A 193 12.17 10.99 -12.17
CA LYS A 193 11.82 12.41 -12.06
C LYS A 193 11.16 12.77 -10.74
N ILE A 194 10.66 11.79 -10.02
CA ILE A 194 9.86 11.98 -8.81
C ILE A 194 10.78 11.96 -7.59
N GLU A 195 10.66 13.00 -6.76
CA GLU A 195 11.36 13.09 -5.48
C GLU A 195 10.37 12.98 -4.34
N GLY A 196 10.69 12.16 -3.34
CA GLY A 196 9.86 11.99 -2.15
C GLY A 196 9.77 10.55 -1.69
N ALA A 197 8.71 10.25 -0.94
CA ALA A 197 8.43 8.93 -0.38
C ALA A 197 7.22 8.34 -1.12
N TYR A 198 7.34 7.11 -1.62
CA TYR A 198 6.26 6.48 -2.37
C TYR A 198 6.35 4.94 -2.34
N SER A 199 5.20 4.32 -2.08
CA SER A 199 4.89 2.94 -2.46
C SER A 199 3.73 3.00 -3.43
N MET A 200 3.89 2.38 -4.60
CA MET A 200 2.87 2.40 -5.66
C MET A 200 2.59 1.00 -6.17
N VAL A 201 1.33 0.76 -6.49
CA VAL A 201 0.92 -0.41 -7.28
C VAL A 201 0.18 0.05 -8.53
N PHE A 202 0.53 -0.53 -9.67
CA PHE A 202 -0.07 -0.25 -10.97
C PHE A 202 -0.75 -1.50 -11.51
N GLY A 203 -1.98 -1.35 -11.98
CA GLY A 203 -2.72 -2.40 -12.71
C GLY A 203 -2.88 -2.01 -14.17
N THR A 204 -2.27 -2.76 -15.07
CA THR A 204 -2.53 -2.68 -16.52
C THR A 204 -3.50 -3.78 -16.94
N GLU A 205 -3.75 -3.94 -18.23
CA GLU A 205 -4.64 -4.99 -18.74
C GLU A 205 -4.17 -6.41 -18.37
N ASP A 206 -2.85 -6.63 -18.32
CA ASP A 206 -2.25 -7.96 -18.15
C ASP A 206 -1.10 -8.02 -17.12
N LYS A 207 -0.78 -6.91 -16.45
CA LYS A 207 0.33 -6.84 -15.47
C LYS A 207 -0.03 -6.07 -14.22
N LEU A 208 0.43 -6.60 -13.09
CA LEU A 208 0.49 -5.92 -11.81
C LEU A 208 1.93 -5.50 -11.54
N VAL A 209 2.16 -4.23 -11.27
CA VAL A 209 3.51 -3.69 -11.01
C VAL A 209 3.53 -3.03 -9.64
N ALA A 210 4.50 -3.37 -8.80
CA ALA A 210 4.72 -2.76 -7.50
C ALA A 210 6.05 -2.00 -7.51
N VAL A 211 6.07 -0.79 -6.95
CA VAL A 211 7.24 0.09 -6.90
C VAL A 211 7.41 0.63 -5.50
N ARG A 212 8.64 0.60 -4.98
CA ARG A 212 9.01 1.26 -3.73
C ARG A 212 10.08 2.31 -3.99
N ASP A 213 9.97 3.46 -3.34
CA ASP A 213 10.94 4.54 -3.49
C ASP A 213 12.36 4.10 -3.11
N PRO A 214 13.40 4.76 -3.66
CA PRO A 214 14.79 4.33 -3.46
C PRO A 214 15.30 4.33 -2.03
N TYR A 215 14.62 5.04 -1.12
CA TYR A 215 14.96 5.11 0.30
C TYR A 215 14.09 4.20 1.16
N GLY A 216 13.06 3.57 0.56
CA GLY A 216 12.16 2.65 1.22
C GLY A 216 11.29 3.32 2.30
N PHE A 217 10.98 4.61 2.16
CA PHE A 217 10.25 5.37 3.19
C PHE A 217 8.89 4.77 3.49
N ARG A 218 8.13 4.41 2.45
CA ARG A 218 6.82 3.79 2.62
C ARG A 218 6.94 2.27 2.60
N PRO A 219 6.27 1.54 3.51
CA PRO A 219 6.26 0.08 3.50
C PRO A 219 5.59 -0.48 2.25
N LEU A 220 6.08 -1.62 1.79
CA LEU A 220 5.46 -2.43 0.75
C LEU A 220 5.96 -3.87 0.88
N VAL A 221 5.04 -4.79 1.12
CA VAL A 221 5.32 -6.22 1.29
C VAL A 221 4.69 -7.03 0.17
N MET A 222 5.30 -8.17 -0.12
CA MET A 222 4.84 -9.14 -1.11
C MET A 222 4.50 -10.47 -0.41
N GLY A 223 3.37 -11.05 -0.80
CA GLY A 223 2.93 -12.37 -0.36
C GLY A 223 2.33 -13.18 -1.50
N ARG A 224 2.02 -14.45 -1.21
CA ARG A 224 1.43 -15.39 -2.16
C ARG A 224 0.34 -16.24 -1.51
N ARG A 225 -0.81 -16.33 -2.17
CA ARG A 225 -1.90 -17.23 -1.78
C ARG A 225 -1.63 -18.68 -2.22
N SER A 226 -2.32 -19.63 -1.62
CA SER A 226 -2.21 -21.06 -1.94
C SER A 226 -2.48 -21.41 -3.42
N ASN A 227 -3.34 -20.62 -4.09
CA ASN A 227 -3.64 -20.76 -5.52
C ASN A 227 -2.57 -20.14 -6.45
N GLY A 228 -1.49 -19.59 -5.89
CA GLY A 228 -0.39 -18.97 -6.64
C GLY A 228 -0.53 -17.46 -6.87
N ALA A 229 -1.67 -16.84 -6.50
CA ALA A 229 -1.89 -15.40 -6.68
C ALA A 229 -0.88 -14.56 -5.87
N ILE A 230 -0.28 -13.57 -6.53
CA ILE A 230 0.62 -12.60 -5.90
C ILE A 230 -0.19 -11.47 -5.28
N VAL A 231 0.19 -11.06 -4.08
CA VAL A 231 -0.41 -9.93 -3.39
C VAL A 231 0.67 -8.97 -2.94
N PHE A 232 0.41 -7.68 -3.12
CA PHE A 232 1.19 -6.60 -2.51
C PHE A 232 0.31 -5.88 -1.50
N ALA A 233 0.89 -5.50 -0.37
CA ALA A 233 0.20 -4.75 0.67
C ALA A 233 1.16 -3.78 1.36
N SER A 234 0.63 -2.73 1.97
CA SER A 234 1.43 -1.86 2.82
C SER A 234 1.86 -2.51 4.14
N GLU A 235 1.03 -3.40 4.71
CA GLU A 235 1.30 -4.08 5.97
C GLU A 235 1.07 -5.59 5.85
N THR A 236 1.81 -6.38 6.63
CA THR A 236 1.69 -7.84 6.63
C THR A 236 0.32 -8.30 7.16
N CYS A 237 -0.33 -7.51 8.01
CA CYS A 237 -1.65 -7.85 8.54
C CYS A 237 -2.72 -8.03 7.44
N ALA A 238 -2.59 -7.32 6.32
CA ALA A 238 -3.47 -7.49 5.17
C ALA A 238 -3.24 -8.84 4.45
N LEU A 239 -2.00 -9.36 4.47
CA LEU A 239 -1.69 -10.69 3.94
C LEU A 239 -2.29 -11.78 4.81
N ASP A 240 -2.19 -11.63 6.13
CA ASP A 240 -2.73 -12.58 7.10
C ASP A 240 -4.25 -12.73 6.93
N LEU A 241 -4.97 -11.62 6.72
CA LEU A 241 -6.42 -11.60 6.55
C LEU A 241 -6.91 -12.40 5.33
N ILE A 242 -6.13 -12.44 4.26
CA ILE A 242 -6.49 -13.14 3.01
C ILE A 242 -5.77 -14.49 2.87
N GLU A 243 -5.12 -14.96 3.95
CA GLU A 243 -4.32 -16.20 3.97
C GLU A 243 -3.23 -16.23 2.89
N ALA A 244 -2.59 -15.08 2.65
CA ALA A 244 -1.41 -14.99 1.80
C ALA A 244 -0.15 -15.22 2.65
N ASN A 245 0.68 -16.18 2.27
CA ASN A 245 1.97 -16.39 2.90
C ASN A 245 2.88 -15.21 2.59
N TYR A 246 3.41 -14.55 3.62
CA TYR A 246 4.42 -13.52 3.47
C TYR A 246 5.69 -14.10 2.81
N GLU A 247 6.14 -13.47 1.73
CA GLU A 247 7.38 -13.85 1.04
C GLU A 247 8.55 -12.95 1.45
N ARG A 248 8.40 -11.64 1.25
CA ARG A 248 9.44 -10.63 1.54
C ARG A 248 8.89 -9.21 1.44
N GLU A 249 9.68 -8.24 1.87
CA GLU A 249 9.50 -6.84 1.50
C GLU A 249 9.87 -6.60 0.03
N VAL A 250 9.22 -5.61 -0.58
CA VAL A 250 9.74 -4.95 -1.79
C VAL A 250 10.91 -4.08 -1.35
N LEU A 251 12.06 -4.26 -1.98
CA LEU A 251 13.30 -3.59 -1.62
C LEU A 251 13.24 -2.09 -2.00
N PRO A 252 14.00 -1.22 -1.32
CA PRO A 252 14.13 0.18 -1.72
C PRO A 252 14.58 0.31 -3.18
N GLY A 253 13.84 1.09 -3.97
CA GLY A 253 14.08 1.29 -5.40
C GLY A 253 13.75 0.08 -6.27
N GLU A 254 13.09 -0.94 -5.73
CA GLU A 254 12.67 -2.11 -6.50
C GLU A 254 11.36 -1.86 -7.26
N VAL A 255 11.33 -2.34 -8.50
CA VAL A 255 10.14 -2.49 -9.31
C VAL A 255 9.89 -3.98 -9.54
N VAL A 256 8.80 -4.49 -8.97
CA VAL A 256 8.37 -5.87 -9.14
C VAL A 256 7.25 -5.91 -10.17
N VAL A 257 7.38 -6.76 -11.18
CA VAL A 257 6.38 -6.97 -12.23
C VAL A 257 5.84 -8.38 -12.12
N VAL A 258 4.51 -8.49 -12.10
CA VAL A 258 3.78 -9.76 -12.11
C VAL A 258 2.99 -9.86 -13.40
N ASP A 259 3.30 -10.88 -14.19
CA ASP A 259 2.58 -11.25 -15.42
C ASP A 259 2.33 -12.78 -15.47
N LYS A 260 3.06 -13.52 -16.31
CA LYS A 260 3.16 -14.99 -16.31
C LYS A 260 4.13 -15.49 -15.23
N GLY A 261 4.84 -14.59 -14.57
CA GLY A 261 5.73 -14.86 -13.45
C GLY A 261 6.03 -13.58 -12.67
N VAL A 262 7.00 -13.66 -11.75
CA VAL A 262 7.47 -12.49 -11.00
C VAL A 262 8.85 -12.11 -11.51
N GLN A 263 9.00 -10.85 -11.93
CA GLN A 263 10.27 -10.25 -12.33
C GLN A 263 10.58 -9.06 -11.43
N SER A 264 11.85 -8.81 -11.18
CA SER A 264 12.30 -7.68 -10.38
C SER A 264 13.39 -6.91 -11.10
N ILE A 265 13.28 -5.59 -11.10
CA ILE A 265 14.27 -4.65 -11.62
C ILE A 265 14.52 -3.61 -10.53
N CYS A 266 15.75 -3.12 -10.43
CA CYS A 266 16.08 -2.06 -9.48
C CYS A 266 16.31 -0.73 -10.21
N LEU A 267 15.65 0.33 -9.73
CA LEU A 267 15.76 1.70 -10.23
C LEU A 267 17.16 2.29 -9.97
N MET A 268 17.80 1.91 -8.85
CA MET A 268 19.14 2.38 -8.49
C MET A 268 19.96 1.29 -7.78
N PRO A 269 21.28 1.18 -8.03
CA PRO A 269 22.16 0.39 -7.18
C PRO A 269 22.11 0.94 -5.75
N HIS A 270 21.79 0.08 -4.79
CA HIS A 270 21.28 0.45 -3.46
C HIS A 270 22.24 1.37 -2.67
N PRO A 271 21.79 2.55 -2.18
CA PRO A 271 22.43 3.16 -1.02
C PRO A 271 22.09 2.33 0.23
N GLU A 272 23.03 2.24 1.19
CA GLU A 272 22.85 1.46 2.42
C GLU A 272 21.58 1.88 3.19
N ARG A 273 20.88 0.90 3.77
CA ARG A 273 19.58 0.99 4.47
C ARG A 273 19.36 2.32 5.23
N SER A 274 18.29 3.04 4.93
CA SER A 274 17.72 4.07 5.81
C SER A 274 16.64 3.50 6.73
N GLU A 275 16.64 3.97 7.98
CA GLU A 275 15.69 3.58 9.04
C GLU A 275 14.25 4.06 8.77
N TRP A 276 13.30 3.25 9.22
CA TRP A 276 11.86 3.33 8.97
C TRP A 276 11.18 4.58 9.55
N CYS A 277 10.21 5.15 8.82
CA CYS A 277 9.20 6.04 9.38
C CYS A 277 7.79 5.49 9.09
N GLY A 278 6.97 5.33 10.13
CA GLY A 278 5.78 4.48 10.14
C GLY A 278 4.48 5.05 9.54
N ILE A 279 3.50 4.14 9.52
CA ILE A 279 2.12 4.13 9.00
C ILE A 279 2.01 3.84 7.50
N ALA A 280 1.39 2.69 7.17
CA ALA A 280 1.24 2.20 5.81
C ALA A 280 -0.14 1.56 5.59
N VAL A 281 -0.91 2.07 4.63
CA VAL A 281 -2.06 1.36 4.06
C VAL A 281 -2.08 1.65 2.57
N ILE A 282 -2.11 0.59 1.77
CA ILE A 282 -2.60 0.55 0.39
C ILE A 282 -3.77 -0.42 0.47
#